data_AF-X1VVK9-F1
#
_entry.id   AF-X1VVK9-F1
#
_cell.length_a   1.000
_cell.length_b   1.000
_cell.length_c   1.000
_cell.angle_alpha   90.00
_cell.angle_beta   90.00
_cell.angle_gamma   90.00
#
_symmetry.space_group_name_H-M   'P 1'
#
loop_
_entity.id
_entity.type
_entity.pdbx_description
1 polymer ?
#
loop_
_entity_poly.entity_id
_entity_poly.type
_entity_poly.pdbx_seq_one_letter_code
_entity_poly.pdbx_strand_id
1 'polypeptide(L)'
;EGSTLALKVPNQNKPFLLIKKIDTLIQDKVYAELGINLEVIFKELEASKEERMTYHEEKEALENKIIKEQMIKVHETYKDNSPKEKKTSNTPDHILIGKGITGNKTTIKDINEESGEVILIGDVLVCESRAIKGDRYILSFDITDYTNSITVKSFIKKDLFEERISGTVKKGC
;
A
#
# COMPACT_ATOMS: atom_id res chain seq x y z
N GLU A 1 -40.94 -1.95 -30.64
CA GLU A 1 -40.31 -2.97 -29.77
C GLU A 1 -38.86 -2.58 -29.58
N GLY A 2 -38.41 -2.34 -28.34
CA GLY A 2 -37.03 -1.95 -28.08
C GLY A 2 -36.12 -3.18 -28.04
N SER A 3 -34.99 -3.13 -28.74
CA SER A 3 -34.00 -4.21 -28.70
C SER A 3 -33.13 -4.07 -27.45
N THR A 4 -32.84 -5.17 -26.76
CA THR A 4 -31.96 -5.17 -25.57
C THR A 4 -30.76 -6.07 -25.83
N LEU A 5 -29.55 -5.58 -25.57
CA LEU A 5 -28.30 -6.31 -25.62
C LEU A 5 -27.82 -6.65 -24.21
N ALA A 6 -27.91 -7.91 -23.81
CA ALA A 6 -27.42 -8.38 -22.52
C ALA A 6 -25.98 -8.90 -22.62
N LEU A 7 -25.05 -8.24 -21.91
CA LEU A 7 -23.63 -8.63 -21.86
C LEU A 7 -23.32 -9.31 -20.52
N LYS A 8 -22.75 -10.51 -20.57
CA LYS A 8 -22.29 -11.21 -19.37
C LYS A 8 -20.90 -10.70 -18.98
N VAL A 9 -20.73 -10.34 -17.73
CA VAL A 9 -19.51 -9.71 -17.20
C VAL A 9 -18.95 -10.60 -16.09
N PRO A 10 -17.66 -11.00 -16.18
CA PRO A 10 -17.00 -11.76 -15.13
C PRO A 10 -16.56 -10.89 -13.94
N ASN A 11 -16.25 -11.54 -12.83
CA ASN A 11 -15.52 -10.98 -11.68
C ASN A 11 -16.19 -9.78 -10.98
N GLN A 12 -17.52 -9.75 -10.93
CA GLN A 12 -18.24 -8.64 -10.27
C GLN A 12 -17.91 -7.25 -10.82
N ASN A 13 -17.49 -7.14 -12.10
CA ASN A 13 -17.08 -5.88 -12.72
C ASN A 13 -18.26 -5.00 -13.17
N LYS A 14 -19.50 -5.49 -13.07
CA LYS A 14 -20.69 -4.72 -13.44
C LYS A 14 -20.74 -3.30 -12.83
N PRO A 15 -20.45 -3.07 -11.53
CA PRO A 15 -20.48 -1.73 -10.95
C PRO A 15 -19.47 -0.79 -11.60
N PHE A 16 -18.26 -1.27 -11.90
CA PHE A 16 -17.22 -0.48 -12.55
C PHE A 16 -17.63 -0.03 -13.96
N LEU A 17 -18.21 -0.94 -14.75
CA LEU A 17 -18.68 -0.63 -16.11
C LEU A 17 -19.82 0.39 -16.13
N LEU A 18 -20.73 0.31 -15.16
CA LEU A 18 -21.84 1.28 -15.00
C LEU A 18 -21.32 2.65 -14.55
N ILE A 19 -20.39 2.71 -13.59
CA ILE A 19 -19.77 3.98 -13.15
C ILE A 19 -19.07 4.68 -14.31
N LYS A 20 -18.41 3.91 -15.18
CA LYS A 20 -17.72 4.42 -16.38
C LYS A 20 -18.66 4.70 -17.56
N LYS A 21 -19.98 4.47 -17.42
CA LYS A 21 -21.01 4.67 -18.45
C LYS A 21 -20.72 3.91 -19.76
N ILE A 22 -20.15 2.71 -19.64
CA ILE A 22 -19.77 1.88 -20.79
C ILE A 22 -21.01 1.38 -21.54
N ASP A 23 -22.11 1.14 -20.82
CA ASP A 23 -23.43 0.88 -21.39
C ASP A 23 -23.84 1.95 -22.40
N THR A 24 -23.79 3.22 -22.02
CA THR A 24 -24.14 4.35 -22.90
C THR A 24 -23.22 4.41 -24.12
N LEU A 25 -21.91 4.21 -23.90
CA LEU A 25 -20.92 4.26 -24.97
C LEU A 25 -21.14 3.16 -26.02
N ILE A 26 -21.52 1.96 -25.59
CA ILE A 26 -21.87 0.86 -26.50
C ILE A 26 -23.17 1.19 -27.26
N GLN A 27 -24.18 1.72 -26.58
CA GLN A 27 -25.44 2.14 -27.23
C GLN A 27 -25.19 3.17 -28.32
N ASP A 28 -24.42 4.21 -28.02
CA ASP A 28 -24.11 5.29 -28.97
C ASP A 28 -23.34 4.76 -30.17
N LYS A 29 -22.40 3.84 -29.95
CA LYS A 29 -21.62 3.21 -31.03
C LYS A 29 -22.49 2.34 -31.93
N VAL A 30 -23.36 1.52 -31.35
CA VAL A 30 -24.27 0.67 -32.12
C VAL A 30 -25.26 1.52 -32.92
N TYR A 31 -25.77 2.60 -32.34
CA TYR A 31 -26.65 3.53 -33.06
C TYR A 31 -25.93 4.22 -34.20
N ALA A 32 -24.69 4.70 -33.98
CA ALA A 32 -23.92 5.39 -35.01
C ALA A 32 -23.55 4.50 -36.20
N GLU A 33 -23.25 3.23 -35.98
CA GLU A 33 -22.80 2.32 -37.04
C GLU A 33 -23.94 1.55 -37.70
N LEU A 34 -24.99 1.20 -36.95
CA LEU A 34 -26.05 0.30 -37.41
C LEU A 34 -27.42 0.97 -37.46
N GLY A 35 -27.57 2.18 -36.91
CA GLY A 35 -28.87 2.88 -36.80
C GLY A 35 -29.84 2.22 -35.83
N ILE A 36 -29.38 1.25 -35.04
CA ILE A 36 -30.19 0.45 -34.12
C ILE A 36 -30.19 1.13 -32.76
N ASN A 37 -31.38 1.47 -32.26
CA ASN A 37 -31.56 1.92 -30.90
C ASN A 37 -31.80 0.70 -29.99
N LEU A 38 -30.87 0.47 -29.06
CA LEU A 38 -30.94 -0.64 -28.14
C LEU A 38 -30.55 -0.24 -26.72
N GLU A 39 -30.99 -1.02 -25.74
CA GLU A 39 -30.59 -0.90 -24.34
C GLU A 39 -29.48 -1.92 -24.02
N VAL A 40 -28.40 -1.49 -23.37
CA VAL A 40 -27.30 -2.38 -22.94
C VAL A 40 -27.44 -2.72 -21.46
N ILE A 41 -27.50 -4.01 -21.13
CA ILE A 41 -27.62 -4.49 -19.76
C ILE A 41 -26.46 -5.43 -19.42
N PHE A 42 -25.74 -5.14 -18.34
CA PHE A 42 -24.72 -6.02 -17.80
C PHE A 42 -25.31 -7.05 -16.82
N LYS A 43 -24.99 -8.33 -17.04
CA LYS A 43 -25.33 -9.45 -16.15
C LYS A 43 -24.06 -10.01 -15.53
N GLU A 44 -24.06 -10.17 -14.21
CA GLU A 44 -22.92 -10.78 -13.53
C GLU A 44 -22.85 -12.27 -13.85
N LEU A 45 -21.65 -12.75 -14.15
CA LEU A 45 -21.32 -14.17 -14.01
C LEU A 45 -20.96 -14.40 -12.54
N GLU A 46 -21.79 -15.19 -11.85
CA GLU A 46 -21.45 -15.71 -10.52
C GLU A 46 -20.21 -16.59 -10.67
N ALA A 47 -19.04 -16.04 -10.31
CA ALA A 47 -17.81 -16.83 -10.24
C ALA A 47 -17.97 -17.91 -9.17
N SER A 48 -17.48 -19.11 -9.46
CA SER A 48 -17.45 -20.21 -8.49
C SER A 48 -16.58 -19.83 -7.28
N LYS A 49 -16.74 -20.55 -6.17
CA LYS A 49 -15.89 -20.32 -4.99
C LYS A 49 -14.41 -20.53 -5.31
N GLU A 50 -14.09 -21.52 -6.14
CA GLU A 50 -12.72 -21.80 -6.56
C GLU A 50 -12.15 -20.64 -7.40
N GLU A 51 -12.90 -20.13 -8.39
CA GLU A 51 -12.46 -19.03 -9.24
C GLU A 51 -12.18 -17.74 -8.45
N ARG A 52 -12.98 -17.48 -7.40
CA ARG A 52 -12.76 -16.33 -6.50
C ARG A 52 -11.48 -16.48 -5.68
N MET A 53 -11.18 -17.68 -5.18
CA MET A 53 -9.94 -17.93 -4.44
C MET A 53 -8.72 -17.79 -5.34
N THR A 54 -8.75 -18.38 -6.54
CA THR A 54 -7.66 -18.26 -7.51
C THR A 54 -7.38 -16.81 -7.87
N TYR A 55 -8.43 -16.01 -8.12
CA TYR A 55 -8.27 -14.57 -8.39
C TYR A 55 -7.64 -13.80 -7.22
N HIS A 56 -8.02 -14.12 -5.99
CA HIS A 56 -7.44 -13.49 -4.80
C HIS A 56 -5.96 -13.85 -4.62
N GLU A 57 -5.62 -15.14 -4.77
CA GLU A 57 -4.24 -15.64 -4.71
C GLU A 57 -3.35 -15.01 -5.80
N GLU A 58 -3.84 -14.94 -7.04
CA GLU A 58 -3.12 -14.31 -8.15
C GLU A 58 -2.91 -12.80 -7.92
N LYS A 59 -3.92 -12.11 -7.38
CA LYS A 59 -3.84 -10.70 -7.05
C LYS A 59 -2.82 -10.43 -5.93
N GLU A 60 -2.88 -11.18 -4.84
CA GLU A 60 -1.89 -11.08 -3.75
C GLU A 60 -0.47 -11.41 -4.24
N ALA A 61 -0.31 -12.41 -5.10
CA ALA A 61 0.98 -12.75 -5.69
C ALA A 61 1.53 -11.61 -6.56
N LEU A 62 0.66 -10.96 -7.34
CA LEU A 62 1.04 -9.82 -8.18
C LEU A 62 1.43 -8.60 -7.33
N GLU A 63 0.63 -8.27 -6.31
CA GLU A 63 0.92 -7.17 -5.38
C GLU A 63 2.27 -7.41 -4.67
N ASN A 64 2.49 -8.61 -4.16
CA ASN A 64 3.76 -9.00 -3.54
C ASN A 64 4.95 -8.92 -4.51
N LYS A 65 4.74 -9.26 -5.79
CA LYS A 65 5.78 -9.15 -6.82
C LYS A 65 6.13 -7.70 -7.12
N ILE A 66 5.13 -6.83 -7.26
CA ILE A 66 5.34 -5.39 -7.51
C ILE A 66 6.10 -4.76 -6.34
N ILE A 67 5.72 -5.07 -5.10
CA ILE A 67 6.41 -4.59 -3.90
C ILE A 67 7.88 -5.04 -3.91
N LYS A 68 8.15 -6.34 -4.17
CA LYS A 68 9.52 -6.86 -4.28
C LYS A 68 10.34 -6.17 -5.38
N GLU A 69 9.76 -5.96 -6.55
CA GLU A 69 10.44 -5.28 -7.67
C GLU A 69 10.73 -3.81 -7.37
N GLN A 70 9.79 -3.09 -6.73
CA GLN A 70 10.00 -1.72 -6.28
C GLN A 70 11.08 -1.65 -5.20
N MET A 71 11.11 -2.61 -4.28
CA MET A 71 12.15 -2.71 -3.24
C MET A 71 13.56 -2.91 -3.82
N ILE A 72 13.72 -3.76 -4.84
CA ILE A 72 15.02 -3.97 -5.52
C ILE A 72 15.51 -2.65 -6.13
N LYS A 73 14.62 -1.90 -6.80
CA LYS A 73 14.96 -0.60 -7.41
C LYS A 73 15.37 0.44 -6.37
N VAL A 74 14.70 0.47 -5.21
CA VAL A 74 15.09 1.34 -4.10
C VAL A 74 16.48 0.93 -3.58
N HIS A 75 16.72 -0.36 -3.36
CA HIS A 75 18.01 -0.86 -2.87
C HIS A 75 19.18 -0.61 -3.85
N GLU A 76 18.96 -0.72 -5.17
CA GLU A 76 19.98 -0.42 -6.19
C GLU A 76 20.31 1.07 -6.26
N THR A 77 19.31 1.94 -6.10
CA THR A 77 19.51 3.40 -6.08
C THR A 77 20.37 3.85 -4.89
N TYR A 78 20.31 3.11 -3.77
CA TYR A 78 21.13 3.39 -2.57
C TYR A 78 22.59 2.95 -2.67
N LYS A 79 22.92 1.97 -3.52
CA LYS A 79 24.32 1.51 -3.68
C LYS A 79 25.17 2.47 -4.53
N ASP A 80 24.58 3.30 -5.37
CA ASP A 80 25.32 4.17 -6.30
C ASP A 80 25.67 5.56 -5.70
N ASN A 81 25.00 5.97 -4.61
CA ASN A 81 25.25 7.24 -3.92
C ASN A 81 25.86 7.06 -2.52
N SER A 82 26.96 6.31 -2.44
CA SER A 82 27.79 6.24 -1.23
C SER A 82 29.00 7.19 -1.33
N PRO A 83 28.92 8.47 -0.89
CA PRO A 83 30.13 9.21 -0.59
C PRO A 83 30.82 8.52 0.59
N LYS A 84 32.04 8.03 0.36
CA LYS A 84 32.99 7.66 1.41
C LYS A 84 33.36 8.94 2.18
N GLU A 85 32.54 9.35 3.14
CA GLU A 85 32.87 10.44 4.05
C GLU A 85 33.25 9.94 5.43
N LYS A 86 34.31 10.58 5.90
CA LYS A 86 35.13 10.22 7.05
C LYS A 86 34.33 10.37 8.35
N LYS A 87 34.55 9.40 9.24
CA LYS A 87 34.17 9.45 10.66
C LYS A 87 34.53 10.80 11.27
N THR A 88 33.52 11.57 11.66
CA THR A 88 33.64 12.59 12.70
C THR A 88 32.52 12.38 13.71
N SER A 89 32.91 12.27 14.97
CA SER A 89 32.15 11.92 16.15
C SER A 89 31.24 13.06 16.63
N ASN A 90 29.94 12.83 16.80
CA ASN A 90 29.12 13.19 17.99
C ASN A 90 27.59 13.00 17.86
N THR A 91 27.07 12.42 16.80
CA THR A 91 25.64 12.03 16.74
C THR A 91 25.45 10.62 17.28
N PRO A 92 24.48 10.35 18.18
CA PRO A 92 24.17 8.98 18.54
C PRO A 92 23.67 8.25 17.28
N ASP A 93 24.39 7.20 16.86
CA ASP A 93 24.05 6.37 15.69
C ASP A 93 22.69 5.63 15.83
N HIS A 94 22.01 5.79 16.96
CA HIS A 94 20.75 5.13 17.29
C HIS A 94 19.83 6.08 18.06
N ILE A 95 18.58 6.17 17.60
CA ILE A 95 17.53 6.90 18.31
C ILE A 95 16.69 5.89 19.08
N LEU A 96 16.70 6.00 20.41
CA LEU A 96 15.77 5.28 21.28
C LEU A 96 14.67 6.23 21.73
N ILE A 97 13.43 5.92 21.35
CA ILE A 97 12.24 6.66 21.81
C ILE A 97 11.55 5.81 22.88
N GLY A 98 11.42 6.35 24.08
CA GLY A 98 10.76 5.68 25.20
C GLY A 98 11.70 4.78 26.01
N LYS A 99 11.24 3.58 26.36
CA LYS A 99 11.99 2.61 27.17
C LYS A 99 12.80 1.67 26.27
N GLY A 100 13.83 1.05 26.84
CA GLY A 100 14.56 -0.02 26.15
C GLY A 100 13.62 -1.17 25.78
N ILE A 101 13.77 -1.69 24.57
CA ILE A 101 12.96 -2.79 24.03
C ILE A 101 13.67 -4.10 24.38
N THR A 102 12.99 -5.00 25.09
CA THR A 102 13.52 -6.30 25.49
C THR A 102 12.46 -7.38 25.27
N GLY A 103 12.82 -8.49 24.64
CA GLY A 103 11.91 -9.62 24.42
C GLY A 103 12.18 -10.34 23.10
N ASN A 104 11.26 -11.23 22.72
CA ASN A 104 11.37 -12.01 21.49
C ASN A 104 10.81 -11.23 20.30
N LYS A 105 11.51 -11.32 19.17
CA LYS A 105 11.07 -10.73 17.91
C LYS A 105 9.99 -11.58 17.25
N THR A 106 8.98 -10.92 16.70
CA THR A 106 7.90 -11.49 15.88
C THR A 106 8.15 -11.15 14.42
N THR A 107 7.95 -12.10 13.50
CA THR A 107 8.03 -11.82 12.06
C THR A 107 6.80 -11.03 11.63
N ILE A 108 6.95 -10.11 10.67
CA ILE A 108 5.84 -9.25 10.25
C ILE A 108 4.70 -10.08 9.64
N LYS A 109 5.03 -11.20 8.99
CA LYS A 109 4.03 -12.14 8.45
C LYS A 109 3.09 -12.73 9.52
N ASP A 110 3.56 -12.88 10.75
CA ASP A 110 2.79 -13.49 11.83
C ASP A 110 1.95 -12.47 12.64
N ILE A 111 2.08 -11.18 12.35
CA ILE A 111 1.35 -10.11 13.05
C ILE A 111 -0.08 -9.99 12.50
N ASN A 112 -1.06 -9.99 13.41
CA ASN A 112 -2.49 -9.81 13.13
C ASN A 112 -3.15 -8.94 14.22
N GLU A 113 -4.46 -8.71 14.09
CA GLU A 113 -5.23 -7.85 15.02
C GLU A 113 -5.23 -8.35 16.47
N GLU A 114 -5.03 -9.65 16.70
CA GLU A 114 -5.01 -10.27 18.03
C GLU A 114 -3.60 -10.30 18.66
N SER A 115 -2.56 -9.85 17.94
CA SER A 115 -1.17 -9.99 18.37
C SER A 115 -0.76 -9.10 19.56
N GLY A 116 -1.53 -8.06 19.87
CA GLY A 116 -1.29 -7.19 21.03
C GLY A 116 0.05 -6.43 20.94
N GLU A 117 0.92 -6.62 21.93
CA GLU A 117 2.25 -6.01 21.98
C GLU A 117 3.30 -6.91 21.32
N VAL A 118 3.98 -6.39 20.31
CA VAL A 118 4.97 -7.13 19.54
C VAL A 118 6.29 -6.37 19.43
N ILE A 119 7.38 -7.11 19.32
CA ILE A 119 8.70 -6.57 19.00
C ILE A 119 9.04 -7.02 17.58
N LEU A 120 9.32 -6.09 16.68
CA LEU A 120 9.69 -6.39 15.30
C LEU A 120 11.01 -5.70 14.94
N ILE A 121 11.70 -6.26 13.95
CA ILE A 121 12.96 -5.73 13.42
C ILE A 121 12.84 -5.79 11.90
N GLY A 122 13.14 -4.68 11.24
CA GLY A 122 13.06 -4.57 9.79
C GLY A 122 13.68 -3.28 9.28
N ASP A 123 13.71 -3.16 7.96
CA ASP A 123 14.22 -2.01 7.24
C ASP A 123 13.07 -1.03 6.95
N VAL A 124 13.30 0.25 7.21
CA VAL A 124 12.34 1.32 6.91
C VAL A 124 12.45 1.70 5.44
N LEU A 125 11.31 1.78 4.75
CA LEU A 125 11.23 2.01 3.30
C LEU A 125 10.80 3.43 2.91
N VAL A 126 9.92 4.00 3.73
CA VAL A 126 9.35 5.33 3.56
C VAL A 126 9.12 5.86 4.97
N CYS A 127 9.51 7.10 5.20
CA CYS A 127 9.28 7.77 6.47
C CYS A 127 8.76 9.19 6.24
N GLU A 128 7.63 9.50 6.87
CA GLU A 128 6.97 10.79 6.80
C GLU A 128 6.61 11.27 8.20
N SER A 129 6.70 12.58 8.39
CA SER A 129 6.24 13.23 9.61
C SER A 129 5.36 14.41 9.29
N ARG A 130 4.32 14.61 10.10
CA ARG A 130 3.45 15.79 10.02
C ARG A 130 2.93 16.20 11.38
N ALA A 131 2.79 17.51 11.59
CA ALA A 131 2.15 18.05 12.77
C ALA A 131 0.65 17.72 12.79
N ILE A 132 0.10 17.51 13.99
CA ILE A 132 -1.32 17.34 14.26
C ILE A 132 -1.77 18.29 15.37
N LYS A 133 -3.09 18.43 15.52
CA LYS A 133 -3.68 19.23 16.60
C LYS A 133 -3.23 18.71 17.98
N GLY A 134 -3.04 19.64 18.92
CA GLY A 134 -2.68 19.33 20.30
C GLY A 134 -1.19 19.02 20.51
N ASP A 135 -0.31 19.82 19.89
CA ASP A 135 1.15 19.80 20.06
C ASP A 135 1.78 18.42 19.94
N ARG A 136 1.38 17.70 18.88
CA ARG A 136 1.93 16.38 18.54
C ARG A 136 2.30 16.29 17.07
N TYR A 137 3.18 15.36 16.76
CA TYR A 137 3.47 14.88 15.42
C TYR A 137 2.99 13.45 15.26
N ILE A 138 2.55 13.11 14.06
CA ILE A 138 2.46 11.71 13.62
C ILE A 138 3.70 11.41 12.81
N LEU A 139 4.50 10.47 13.30
CA LEU A 139 5.56 9.82 12.55
C LEU A 139 4.97 8.55 11.93
N SER A 140 4.92 8.48 10.60
CA SER A 140 4.40 7.35 9.85
C SER A 140 5.51 6.77 9.01
N PHE A 141 5.75 5.46 9.10
CA PHE A 141 6.74 4.80 8.27
C PHE A 141 6.34 3.38 7.93
N ASP A 142 6.77 2.92 6.76
CA ASP A 142 6.58 1.55 6.32
C ASP A 142 7.86 0.75 6.62
N ILE A 143 7.70 -0.41 7.24
CA ILE A 143 8.80 -1.30 7.64
C ILE A 143 8.61 -2.69 7.03
N THR A 144 9.70 -3.30 6.56
CA THR A 144 9.72 -4.65 6.02
C THR A 144 10.78 -5.52 6.70
N ASP A 145 10.47 -6.78 6.95
CA ASP A 145 11.44 -7.81 7.34
C ASP A 145 11.69 -8.82 6.21
N TYR A 146 11.26 -8.47 4.99
CA TYR A 146 11.26 -9.29 3.78
C TYR A 146 10.34 -10.52 3.80
N THR A 147 9.67 -10.80 4.93
CA THR A 147 8.59 -11.79 5.01
C THR A 147 7.23 -11.15 4.77
N ASN A 148 7.06 -9.91 5.23
CA ASN A 148 5.92 -9.04 4.96
C ASN A 148 6.32 -7.57 5.22
N SER A 149 5.41 -6.63 5.01
CA SER A 149 5.59 -5.20 5.31
C SER A 149 4.39 -4.65 6.08
N ILE A 150 4.60 -3.68 6.97
CA ILE A 150 3.54 -3.05 7.76
C ILE A 150 3.80 -1.55 7.94
N THR A 151 2.74 -0.76 8.00
CA THR A 151 2.81 0.67 8.32
C THR A 151 2.75 0.89 9.82
N VAL A 152 3.73 1.60 10.38
CA VAL A 152 3.79 2.01 11.78
C VAL A 152 3.45 3.48 11.91
N LYS A 153 2.58 3.82 12.87
CA LYS A 153 2.24 5.21 13.21
C LYS A 153 2.52 5.49 14.68
N SER A 154 3.41 6.44 14.94
CA SER A 154 3.74 6.88 16.29
C SER A 154 3.29 8.32 16.52
N PHE A 155 2.65 8.56 17.67
CA PHE A 155 2.17 9.88 18.09
C PHE A 155 3.13 10.47 19.11
N ILE A 156 3.89 11.48 18.67
CA ILE A 156 5.03 12.02 19.43
C ILE A 156 4.69 13.43 19.87
N LYS A 157 5.03 13.80 21.12
CA LYS A 157 4.92 15.20 21.57
C LYS A 157 5.83 16.10 20.74
N LYS A 158 5.36 17.31 20.44
CA LYS A 158 6.07 18.30 19.63
C LYS A 158 7.50 18.54 20.11
N ASP A 159 7.70 18.84 21.39
CA ASP A 159 9.02 19.14 21.95
C ASP A 159 10.01 17.97 21.75
N LEU A 160 9.57 16.73 22.00
CA LEU A 160 10.39 15.54 21.83
C LEU A 160 10.74 15.27 20.36
N PHE A 161 9.78 15.51 19.46
CA PHE A 161 10.01 15.36 18.03
C PHE A 161 11.03 16.38 17.52
N GLU A 162 10.85 17.64 17.88
CA GLU A 162 11.72 18.74 17.44
C GLU A 162 13.14 18.59 18.00
N GLU A 163 13.31 18.18 19.26
CA GLU A 163 14.61 17.97 19.90
C GLU A 163 15.37 16.75 19.36
N ARG A 164 14.69 15.62 19.12
CA ARG A 164 15.37 14.33 18.94
C ARG A 164 15.16 13.62 17.60
N ILE A 165 14.16 14.01 16.81
CA ILE A 165 13.69 13.19 15.67
C ILE A 165 13.72 13.99 14.36
N SER A 166 13.43 15.30 14.43
CA SER A 166 13.30 16.19 13.27
C SER A 166 14.50 16.14 12.31
N GLY A 167 15.72 16.02 12.83
CA GLY A 167 16.96 15.96 12.04
C GLY A 167 17.28 14.61 11.39
N THR A 168 16.59 13.54 11.78
CA THR A 168 16.92 12.17 11.34
C THR A 168 15.89 11.59 10.37
N VAL A 169 14.66 12.12 10.38
CA VAL A 169 13.63 11.78 9.41
C VAL A 169 13.96 12.44 8.07
N LYS A 170 14.68 11.73 7.20
CA LYS A 170 14.84 12.17 5.80
C LYS A 170 13.60 11.77 5.02
N LYS A 171 13.04 12.72 4.27
CA LYS A 171 11.99 12.42 3.28
C LYS A 171 12.58 11.46 2.24
N GLY A 172 12.09 10.23 2.23
CA GLY A 172 12.54 9.19 1.32
C GLY A 172 13.89 8.58 1.66
N CYS A 173 14.17 8.28 2.94
CA CYS A 173 14.98 7.08 3.23
C CYS A 173 14.31 5.88 2.57
#